data_AF-A0A917QAD1-F1
#
_entry.id   AF-A0A917QAD1-F1
#
_cell.length_a   1.000
_cell.length_b   1.000
_cell.length_c   1.000
_cell.angle_alpha   90.00
_cell.angle_beta   90.00
_cell.angle_gamma   90.00
#
_symmetry.space_group_name_H-M   'P 1'
#
loop_
_entity.id
_entity.type
_entity.pdbx_description
1 polymer ?
#
loop_
_entity_poly.entity_id
_entity_poly.type
_entity_poly.pdbx_seq_one_letter_code
_entity_poly.pdbx_strand_id
1 'polypeptide(L)'
;MGLLSPQPATAQDGGFFREVFGAIGLVEPDQPDIQYRERAPLVVPPNLGALPPPVEGGVAEANPQWPNDPDVAAARARAIEANTPAPERGGAFEGIGRRMTPEELRAGRVPGAGLGGPVRPEWEPAERGFGGANANPAWIPPDTLRRLDEERRAAAPETRLQRRFLTDPPQAYLAPDPAAAFPERVDTFTGPRPEPQSATDFVRDQNARQ
;
A
#
# COMPACT_ATOMS: atom_id res chain seq x y z
N MET A 1 65.84 -12.08 -18.09
CA MET A 1 64.52 -11.51 -18.44
C MET A 1 63.61 -12.66 -18.84
N GLY A 2 62.88 -13.26 -17.89
CA GLY A 2 61.91 -14.31 -18.15
C GLY A 2 60.51 -13.71 -18.28
N LEU A 3 59.87 -13.87 -19.44
CA LEU A 3 58.50 -13.41 -19.69
C LEU A 3 57.53 -14.45 -19.13
N LEU A 4 56.74 -14.04 -18.13
CA LEU A 4 55.62 -14.82 -17.60
C LEU A 4 54.44 -14.66 -18.56
N SER A 5 54.06 -15.74 -19.24
CA SER A 5 52.87 -15.80 -20.08
C SER A 5 51.59 -15.88 -19.21
N PRO A 6 50.55 -15.06 -19.47
CA PRO A 6 49.29 -15.16 -18.74
C PRO A 6 48.53 -16.42 -19.17
N GLN A 7 48.10 -17.24 -18.21
CA GLN A 7 47.25 -18.39 -18.49
C GLN A 7 45.80 -17.94 -18.77
N PRO A 8 45.09 -18.58 -19.72
CA PRO A 8 43.68 -18.29 -19.95
C PRO A 8 42.86 -18.78 -18.75
N ALA A 9 42.00 -17.89 -18.22
CA ALA A 9 41.06 -18.23 -17.17
C ALA A 9 40.07 -19.29 -17.69
N THR A 10 40.11 -20.48 -17.12
CA THR A 10 39.09 -21.51 -17.35
C THR A 10 37.83 -21.09 -16.60
N ALA A 11 36.76 -20.74 -17.34
CA ALA A 11 35.44 -20.53 -16.77
C ALA A 11 35.00 -21.84 -16.10
N GLN A 12 35.04 -21.86 -14.77
CA GLN A 12 34.49 -22.96 -13.99
C GLN A 12 32.99 -22.94 -14.22
N ASP A 13 32.50 -24.09 -14.63
CA ASP A 13 31.16 -24.37 -15.12
C ASP A 13 30.09 -23.55 -14.40
N GLY A 14 29.41 -22.66 -15.12
CA GLY A 14 28.38 -21.77 -14.59
C GLY A 14 27.14 -22.49 -14.04
N GLY A 15 27.11 -23.82 -14.13
CA GLY A 15 26.05 -24.68 -13.59
C GLY A 15 25.89 -24.58 -12.08
N PHE A 16 26.98 -24.53 -11.30
CA PHE A 16 26.88 -24.43 -9.83
C PHE A 16 26.23 -23.11 -9.40
N PHE A 17 26.68 -21.99 -9.98
CA PHE A 17 26.08 -20.70 -9.70
C PHE A 17 24.62 -20.65 -10.15
N ARG A 18 24.29 -21.20 -11.33
CA ARG A 18 22.91 -21.28 -11.83
C ARG A 18 22.00 -22.10 -10.92
N GLU A 19 22.49 -23.20 -10.34
CA GLU A 19 21.75 -24.04 -9.41
C GLU A 19 21.50 -23.34 -8.06
N VAL A 20 22.52 -22.67 -7.53
CA VAL A 20 22.37 -21.84 -6.31
C VAL A 20 21.40 -20.68 -6.56
N PHE A 21 21.52 -19.97 -7.68
CA PHE A 21 20.60 -18.89 -8.05
C PHE A 21 19.18 -19.40 -8.34
N GLY A 22 19.04 -20.61 -8.87
CA GLY A 22 17.75 -21.28 -9.04
C GLY A 22 17.10 -21.65 -7.71
N ALA A 23 17.87 -22.15 -6.73
CA ALA A 23 17.37 -22.51 -5.41
C ALA A 23 16.80 -21.32 -4.61
N ILE A 24 17.31 -20.10 -4.87
CA ILE A 24 16.83 -18.86 -4.25
C ILE A 24 15.83 -18.09 -5.15
N GLY A 25 15.43 -18.66 -6.29
CA GLY A 25 14.44 -18.07 -7.20
C GLY A 25 14.92 -16.88 -8.02
N LEU A 26 16.24 -16.67 -8.13
CA LEU A 26 16.82 -15.58 -8.93
C LEU A 26 16.97 -15.95 -10.42
N VAL A 27 17.06 -17.25 -10.72
CA VAL A 27 17.18 -17.75 -12.10
C VAL A 27 16.17 -18.85 -12.31
N GLU A 28 15.44 -18.78 -13.43
CA GLU A 28 14.49 -19.82 -13.83
C GLU A 28 15.23 -21.16 -14.00
N PRO A 29 14.77 -22.26 -13.36
CA PRO A 29 15.35 -23.57 -13.55
C PRO A 29 15.28 -23.99 -15.03
N ASP A 30 16.21 -24.86 -15.45
CA ASP A 30 16.20 -25.41 -16.81
C ASP A 30 14.94 -26.28 -16.99
N GLN A 31 13.92 -25.72 -17.63
CA GLN A 31 12.65 -26.40 -17.85
C GLN A 31 12.71 -27.11 -19.21
N PRO A 32 12.27 -28.37 -19.31
CA PRO A 32 12.26 -29.08 -20.59
C PRO A 32 11.43 -28.29 -21.61
N ASP A 33 11.96 -28.17 -22.83
CA ASP A 33 11.30 -27.43 -23.91
C ASP A 33 9.91 -28.01 -24.17
N ILE A 34 8.89 -27.15 -24.11
CA ILE A 34 7.50 -27.58 -24.27
C ILE A 34 7.32 -27.96 -25.73
N GLN A 35 7.07 -29.24 -25.99
CA GLN A 35 6.76 -29.73 -27.34
C GLN A 35 5.38 -29.22 -27.76
N TYR A 36 5.34 -28.01 -28.30
CA TYR A 36 4.14 -27.42 -28.85
C TYR A 36 3.70 -28.22 -30.07
N ARG A 37 2.47 -28.73 -30.00
CA ARG A 37 1.77 -29.28 -31.16
C ARG A 37 0.78 -28.25 -31.63
N GLU A 38 0.69 -28.08 -32.94
CA GLU A 38 -0.36 -27.28 -33.54
C GLU A 38 -1.72 -27.79 -33.07
N ARG A 39 -2.51 -26.88 -32.49
CA ARG A 39 -3.92 -27.16 -32.18
C ARG A 39 -4.67 -27.13 -33.51
N ALA A 40 -5.71 -27.94 -33.62
CA ALA A 40 -6.58 -27.87 -34.80
C ALA A 40 -7.06 -26.42 -35.01
N PRO A 41 -7.15 -25.95 -36.28
CA PRO A 41 -7.57 -24.59 -36.57
C PRO A 41 -8.96 -24.33 -36.00
N LEU A 42 -9.18 -23.12 -35.49
CA LEU A 42 -10.48 -22.70 -34.98
C LEU A 42 -11.50 -22.70 -36.12
N VAL A 43 -12.54 -23.54 -36.00
CA VAL A 43 -13.62 -23.57 -37.00
C VAL A 43 -14.52 -22.35 -36.75
N VAL A 44 -14.42 -21.38 -37.65
CA VAL A 44 -15.29 -20.21 -37.66
C VAL A 44 -16.65 -20.62 -38.25
N PRO A 45 -17.78 -20.31 -37.61
CA PRO A 45 -19.10 -20.57 -38.19
C PRO A 45 -19.26 -19.84 -39.54
N PRO A 46 -19.92 -20.45 -40.54
CA PRO A 46 -20.10 -19.84 -41.87
C PRO A 46 -20.91 -18.53 -41.84
N ASN A 47 -21.73 -18.33 -40.81
CA ASN A 47 -22.52 -17.11 -40.62
C ASN A 47 -22.05 -16.35 -39.37
N LEU A 48 -21.14 -15.40 -39.56
CA LEU A 48 -20.65 -14.51 -38.50
C LEU A 48 -21.72 -13.52 -37.99
N GLY A 49 -22.74 -13.22 -38.79
CA GLY A 49 -23.85 -12.31 -38.41
C GLY A 49 -24.89 -12.93 -37.48
N ALA A 50 -24.84 -14.24 -37.24
CA ALA A 50 -25.67 -14.91 -36.24
C ALA A 50 -24.99 -15.01 -34.88
N LEU A 51 -23.79 -14.43 -34.74
CA LEU A 51 -23.13 -14.32 -33.44
C LEU A 51 -23.84 -13.26 -32.60
N PRO A 52 -24.11 -13.53 -31.31
CA PRO A 52 -24.57 -12.49 -30.42
C PRO A 52 -23.55 -11.33 -30.41
N PRO A 53 -24.01 -10.07 -30.42
CA PRO A 53 -23.11 -8.93 -30.38
C PRO A 53 -22.22 -8.99 -29.12
N PRO A 54 -20.97 -8.50 -29.18
CA PRO A 54 -20.14 -8.36 -27.99
C PRO A 54 -20.91 -7.59 -26.92
N VAL A 55 -20.90 -8.08 -25.68
CA VAL A 55 -21.52 -7.38 -24.57
C VAL A 55 -20.66 -6.15 -24.28
N GLU A 56 -21.22 -4.96 -24.52
CA GLU A 56 -20.57 -3.70 -24.17
C GLU A 56 -20.68 -3.52 -22.64
N GLY A 57 -19.60 -3.79 -21.92
CA GLY A 57 -19.54 -3.63 -20.46
C GLY A 57 -18.73 -4.72 -19.76
N GLY A 58 -18.37 -4.48 -18.50
CA GLY A 58 -17.72 -5.52 -17.69
C GLY A 58 -18.68 -6.67 -17.39
N VAL A 59 -18.16 -7.90 -17.25
CA VAL A 59 -18.96 -9.09 -16.87
C VAL A 59 -19.79 -8.86 -15.58
N ALA A 60 -19.32 -7.96 -14.72
CA ALA A 60 -20.01 -7.51 -13.51
C ALA A 60 -21.25 -6.62 -13.77
N GLU A 61 -21.28 -5.83 -14.85
CA GLU A 61 -22.48 -5.06 -15.25
C GLU A 61 -23.54 -5.94 -15.89
N ALA A 62 -23.11 -6.99 -16.60
CA ALA A 62 -24.01 -7.94 -17.25
C ALA A 62 -24.73 -8.87 -16.25
N ASN A 63 -24.20 -9.04 -15.04
CA ASN A 63 -24.81 -9.89 -14.03
C ASN A 63 -24.66 -9.32 -12.61
N PRO A 64 -25.73 -8.71 -12.05
CA PRO A 64 -25.69 -8.06 -10.74
C PRO A 64 -25.50 -9.03 -9.55
N GLN A 65 -25.52 -10.35 -9.79
CA GLN A 65 -25.24 -11.37 -8.78
C GLN A 65 -23.73 -11.61 -8.58
N TRP A 66 -22.88 -11.10 -9.47
CA TRP A 66 -21.43 -11.28 -9.30
C TRP A 66 -20.92 -10.48 -8.09
N PRO A 67 -20.06 -11.07 -7.25
CA PRO A 67 -19.44 -10.35 -6.15
C PRO A 67 -18.64 -9.15 -6.66
N ASN A 68 -18.78 -8.01 -6.01
CA ASN A 68 -17.92 -6.86 -6.27
C ASN A 68 -16.52 -7.13 -5.73
N ASP A 69 -15.53 -7.12 -6.63
CA ASP A 69 -14.12 -7.25 -6.25
C ASP A 69 -13.64 -5.96 -5.55
N PRO A 70 -13.15 -6.05 -4.30
CA PRO A 70 -12.65 -4.88 -3.57
C PRO A 70 -11.46 -4.20 -4.26
N ASP A 71 -10.63 -4.95 -4.99
CA ASP A 71 -9.45 -4.40 -5.67
C ASP A 71 -9.87 -3.55 -6.88
N VAL A 72 -10.90 -3.98 -7.61
CA VAL A 72 -11.49 -3.21 -8.71
C VAL A 72 -12.18 -1.95 -8.19
N ALA A 73 -12.88 -2.06 -7.06
CA ALA A 73 -13.49 -0.89 -6.41
C ALA A 73 -12.43 0.12 -5.93
N ALA A 74 -11.34 -0.36 -5.32
CA ALA A 74 -10.22 0.47 -4.89
C ALA A 74 -9.49 1.12 -6.08
N ALA A 75 -9.33 0.40 -7.19
CA ALA A 75 -8.74 0.95 -8.41
C ALA A 75 -9.62 2.06 -9.01
N ARG A 76 -10.94 1.87 -9.06
CA ARG A 76 -11.89 2.91 -9.50
C ARG A 76 -11.86 4.13 -8.60
N ALA A 77 -11.86 3.94 -7.29
CA ALA A 77 -11.78 5.05 -6.32
C ALA A 77 -10.50 5.87 -6.51
N ARG A 78 -9.34 5.21 -6.65
CA ARG A 78 -8.05 5.87 -6.93
C ARG A 78 -8.06 6.65 -8.26
N ALA A 79 -8.68 6.09 -9.30
CA ALA A 79 -8.79 6.77 -10.59
C ALA A 79 -9.70 8.02 -10.51
N ILE A 80 -10.76 7.98 -9.71
CA ILE A 80 -11.63 9.14 -9.47
C ILE A 80 -10.88 10.20 -8.68
N GLU A 81 -10.20 9.82 -7.59
CA GLU A 81 -9.42 10.73 -6.77
C GLU A 81 -8.31 11.42 -7.57
N ALA A 82 -7.58 10.67 -8.41
CA ALA A 82 -6.54 11.22 -9.27
C ALA A 82 -7.07 12.22 -10.31
N ASN A 83 -8.32 12.06 -10.76
CA ASN A 83 -8.98 12.98 -11.69
C ASN A 83 -9.76 14.10 -10.99
N THR A 84 -9.90 14.06 -9.67
CA THR A 84 -10.59 15.09 -8.91
C THR A 84 -9.63 16.26 -8.71
N PRO A 85 -9.90 17.45 -9.28
CA PRO A 85 -9.09 18.63 -9.01
C PRO A 85 -9.13 18.96 -7.52
N ALA A 86 -8.00 19.41 -6.97
CA ALA A 86 -7.91 19.79 -5.57
C ALA A 86 -9.03 20.81 -5.24
N PRO A 87 -9.73 20.65 -4.11
CA PRO A 87 -10.79 21.58 -3.75
C PRO A 87 -10.18 22.98 -3.62
N GLU A 88 -10.61 23.89 -4.48
CA GLU A 88 -10.21 25.28 -4.36
C GLU A 88 -10.75 25.80 -3.04
N ARG A 89 -9.84 26.19 -2.14
CA ARG A 89 -10.23 26.86 -0.91
C ARG A 89 -10.96 28.13 -1.31
N GLY A 90 -12.25 28.23 -0.99
CA GLY A 90 -13.03 29.45 -1.24
C GLY A 90 -12.27 30.67 -0.73
N GLY A 91 -12.04 31.65 -1.60
CA GLY A 91 -11.22 32.83 -1.31
C GLY A 91 -9.74 32.77 -1.71
N ALA A 92 -9.18 31.61 -2.08
CA ALA A 92 -7.75 31.50 -2.43
C ALA A 92 -7.38 32.22 -3.73
N PHE A 93 -8.30 32.22 -4.70
CA PHE A 93 -8.14 32.92 -5.98
C PHE A 93 -9.02 34.17 -6.08
N GLU A 94 -9.79 34.48 -5.04
CA GLU A 94 -10.77 35.57 -5.04
C GLU A 94 -10.03 36.92 -4.90
N GLY A 95 -9.91 37.63 -6.02
CA GLY A 95 -9.16 38.88 -6.10
C GLY A 95 -7.77 38.77 -6.73
N ILE A 96 -7.34 37.58 -7.16
CA ILE A 96 -6.11 37.44 -7.95
C ILE A 96 -6.30 38.16 -9.30
N GLY A 97 -5.58 39.27 -9.48
CA GLY A 97 -5.69 40.13 -10.67
C GLY A 97 -6.56 41.38 -10.48
N ARG A 98 -7.21 41.57 -9.32
CA ARG A 98 -7.90 42.83 -9.00
C ARG A 98 -6.86 43.93 -8.75
N ARG A 99 -7.03 45.10 -9.39
CA ARG A 99 -6.21 46.28 -9.12
C ARG A 99 -6.50 46.76 -7.69
N MET A 100 -5.49 46.72 -6.82
CA MET A 100 -5.60 47.18 -5.43
C MET A 100 -5.35 48.69 -5.34
N THR A 101 -6.06 49.38 -4.44
CA THR A 101 -5.77 50.79 -4.15
C THR A 101 -4.53 50.94 -3.27
N PRO A 102 -3.85 52.10 -3.27
CA PRO A 102 -2.71 52.36 -2.39
C PRO A 102 -3.04 52.18 -0.90
N GLU A 103 -4.29 52.40 -0.50
CA GLU A 103 -4.77 52.22 0.87
C GLU A 103 -4.92 50.73 1.23
N GLU A 104 -5.50 49.92 0.33
CA GLU A 104 -5.59 48.46 0.49
C GLU A 104 -4.19 47.82 0.57
N LEU A 105 -3.24 48.28 -0.25
CA LEU A 105 -1.83 47.82 -0.21
C LEU A 105 -1.14 48.15 1.11
N ARG A 106 -1.47 49.29 1.73
CA ARG A 106 -0.91 49.66 3.04
C ARG A 106 -1.57 48.87 4.17
N ALA A 107 -2.87 48.59 4.09
CA ALA A 107 -3.60 47.81 5.09
C ALA A 107 -3.15 46.34 5.15
N GLY A 108 -2.79 45.75 4.01
CA GLY A 108 -2.23 44.39 3.95
C GLY A 108 -0.77 44.26 4.38
N ARG A 109 -0.08 45.37 4.69
CA ARG A 109 1.34 45.34 5.09
C ARG A 109 1.45 44.99 6.57
N VAL A 110 1.87 43.75 6.85
CA VAL A 110 2.22 43.32 8.21
C VAL A 110 3.52 44.00 8.65
N PRO A 111 3.59 44.61 9.85
CA PRO A 111 4.84 45.17 10.37
C PRO A 111 5.90 44.07 10.49
N GLY A 112 7.07 44.29 9.89
CA GLY A 112 8.17 43.31 9.85
C GLY A 112 8.19 42.36 8.64
N ALA A 113 7.20 42.42 7.74
CA ALA A 113 7.16 41.62 6.51
C ALA A 113 7.82 42.31 5.29
N GLY A 114 8.53 43.42 5.49
CA GLY A 114 9.26 44.11 4.44
C GLY A 114 10.64 43.51 4.17
N LEU A 115 11.08 43.59 2.91
CA LEU A 115 12.47 43.48 2.43
C LEU A 115 13.41 44.57 3.02
N GLY A 116 13.18 45.00 4.26
CA GLY A 116 13.87 46.09 4.93
C GLY A 116 14.01 45.90 6.45
N GLY A 117 13.72 44.70 6.98
CA GLY A 117 14.29 44.29 8.27
C GLY A 117 15.80 44.01 8.11
N PRO A 118 16.59 43.95 9.21
CA PRO A 118 17.99 43.56 9.11
C PRO A 118 18.07 42.27 8.29
N VAL A 119 18.93 42.28 7.26
CA VAL A 119 19.17 41.14 6.37
C VAL A 119 19.49 39.95 7.27
N ARG A 120 18.51 39.07 7.46
CA ARG A 120 18.78 37.81 8.14
C ARG A 120 19.66 37.00 7.19
N PRO A 121 20.78 36.46 7.66
CA PRO A 121 21.57 35.60 6.82
C PRO A 121 20.71 34.41 6.39
N GLU A 122 20.79 34.05 5.11
CA GLU A 122 19.96 33.03 4.45
C GLU A 122 20.01 31.64 5.12
N TRP A 123 20.99 31.40 5.98
CA TRP A 123 21.16 30.16 6.73
C TRP A 123 20.41 30.11 8.07
N GLU A 124 19.82 31.21 8.56
CA GLU A 124 19.20 31.24 9.88
C GLU A 124 17.80 30.61 9.84
N PRO A 125 17.56 29.48 10.52
CA PRO A 125 16.26 28.83 10.51
C PRO A 125 15.22 29.76 11.15
N ALA A 126 14.07 29.95 10.49
CA ALA A 126 12.98 30.70 11.08
C ALA A 126 12.54 30.02 12.38
N GLU A 127 12.84 30.64 13.53
CA GLU A 127 12.46 30.14 14.87
C GLU A 127 10.95 29.94 15.03
N ARG A 128 10.15 30.60 14.17
CA ARG A 128 8.70 30.44 14.12
C ARG A 128 8.32 29.46 13.01
N GLY A 129 8.31 28.18 13.37
CA GLY A 129 7.68 27.12 12.58
C GLY A 129 6.20 27.42 12.33
N PHE A 130 5.70 26.89 11.20
CA PHE A 130 4.31 26.96 10.73
C PHE A 130 3.65 28.34 10.81
N GLY A 131 3.78 29.13 9.73
CA GLY A 131 2.88 30.26 9.50
C GLY A 131 3.46 31.66 9.72
N GLY A 132 4.63 31.94 9.14
CA GLY A 132 4.91 33.31 8.69
C GLY A 132 4.21 33.57 7.35
N ALA A 133 3.73 34.78 7.10
CA ALA A 133 2.96 35.14 5.88
C ALA A 133 3.68 34.87 4.53
N ASN A 134 4.95 34.48 4.56
CA ASN A 134 5.78 34.13 3.39
C ASN A 134 6.43 32.73 3.53
N ALA A 135 5.96 31.88 4.44
CA ALA A 135 6.47 30.52 4.56
C ALA A 135 5.96 29.70 3.37
N ASN A 136 6.83 29.47 2.38
CA ASN A 136 6.57 28.53 1.30
C ASN A 136 6.30 27.15 1.95
N PRO A 137 5.08 26.58 1.84
CA PRO A 137 4.73 25.32 2.51
C PRO A 137 5.60 24.14 2.06
N ALA A 138 6.36 24.31 0.97
CA ALA A 138 7.26 23.31 0.42
C ALA A 138 8.63 23.22 1.14
N TRP A 139 9.02 24.21 1.95
CA TRP A 139 10.34 24.19 2.60
C TRP A 139 10.24 23.97 4.11
N ILE A 140 10.31 22.70 4.51
CA ILE A 140 10.40 22.30 5.91
C ILE A 140 11.88 22.07 6.24
N PRO A 141 12.48 22.81 7.20
CA PRO A 141 13.90 22.66 7.49
C PRO A 141 14.22 21.26 8.07
N PRO A 142 15.36 20.65 7.74
CA PRO A 142 15.70 19.29 8.14
C PRO A 142 15.60 19.02 9.65
N ASP A 143 15.96 19.99 10.50
CA ASP A 143 15.86 19.85 11.96
C ASP A 143 14.42 19.78 12.49
N THR A 144 13.47 20.40 11.78
CA THR A 144 12.04 20.26 12.13
C THR A 144 11.50 18.89 11.72
N LEU A 145 11.93 18.36 10.58
CA LEU A 145 11.60 16.98 10.18
C LEU A 145 12.19 15.97 11.15
N ARG A 146 13.45 16.17 11.55
CA ARG A 146 14.13 15.29 12.51
C ARG A 146 13.44 15.29 13.86
N ARG A 147 13.06 16.46 14.39
CA ARG A 147 12.28 16.55 15.63
C ARG A 147 10.90 15.90 15.52
N LEU A 148 10.18 16.12 14.43
CA LEU A 148 8.86 15.51 14.22
C LEU A 148 8.96 13.98 14.10
N ASP A 149 10.01 13.47 13.46
CA ASP A 149 10.31 12.04 13.39
C ASP A 149 10.69 11.46 14.77
N GLU A 150 11.50 12.18 15.55
CA GLU A 150 11.80 11.82 16.95
C GLU A 150 10.54 11.79 17.83
N GLU A 151 9.66 12.79 17.73
CA GLU A 151 8.37 12.84 18.44
C GLU A 151 7.44 11.70 18.00
N ARG A 152 7.38 11.41 16.69
CA ARG A 152 6.57 10.31 16.17
C ARG A 152 7.11 8.95 16.59
N ARG A 153 8.43 8.79 16.69
CA ARG A 153 9.07 7.58 17.21
C ARG A 153 8.82 7.43 18.70
N ALA A 154 8.96 8.49 19.49
CA ALA A 154 8.70 8.48 20.93
C ALA A 154 7.21 8.28 21.28
N ALA A 155 6.29 8.75 20.42
CA ALA A 155 4.84 8.52 20.57
C ALA A 155 4.39 7.17 19.99
N ALA A 156 5.15 6.59 19.06
CA ALA A 156 4.94 5.24 18.62
C ALA A 156 5.47 4.31 19.71
N PRO A 157 4.66 3.40 20.29
CA PRO A 157 5.24 2.37 21.13
C PRO A 157 6.13 1.52 20.23
N GLU A 158 7.43 1.72 20.43
CA GLU A 158 8.57 1.21 19.67
C GLU A 158 8.44 -0.28 19.31
N THR A 159 7.66 -1.01 20.09
CA THR A 159 7.45 -2.45 20.09
C THR A 159 6.43 -2.93 19.06
N ARG A 160 5.64 -2.05 18.43
CA ARG A 160 4.55 -2.49 17.55
C ARG A 160 5.06 -3.08 16.23
N LEU A 161 6.01 -2.45 15.54
CA LEU A 161 6.50 -2.95 14.25
C LEU A 161 7.75 -3.84 14.36
N GLN A 162 8.21 -4.12 15.58
CA GLN A 162 9.35 -5.00 15.78
C GLN A 162 8.95 -6.47 15.68
N ARG A 163 9.76 -7.22 14.95
CA ARG A 163 9.64 -8.69 14.81
C ARG A 163 10.72 -9.35 15.67
N ARG A 164 10.40 -10.51 16.26
CA ARG A 164 11.36 -11.30 17.06
C ARG A 164 12.29 -12.12 16.17
N PHE A 165 11.76 -12.68 15.09
CA PHE A 165 12.49 -13.42 14.07
C PHE A 165 12.16 -12.88 12.68
N LEU A 166 13.00 -13.18 11.69
CA LEU A 166 12.79 -12.73 10.31
C LEU A 166 11.54 -13.36 9.67
N THR A 167 11.18 -14.56 10.12
CA THR A 167 10.01 -15.33 9.68
C THR A 167 8.71 -14.90 10.33
N ASP A 168 8.78 -14.22 11.47
CA ASP A 168 7.61 -13.89 12.26
C ASP A 168 7.04 -12.53 11.83
N PRO A 169 5.70 -12.39 11.79
CA PRO A 169 5.11 -11.09 11.55
C PRO A 169 5.43 -10.12 12.69
N PRO A 170 5.50 -8.80 12.43
CA PRO A 170 5.60 -7.79 13.48
C PRO A 170 4.56 -7.97 14.60
N GLN A 171 4.98 -7.76 15.85
CA GLN A 171 4.14 -8.03 17.03
C GLN A 171 2.82 -7.25 17.05
N ALA A 172 2.75 -6.07 16.42
CA ALA A 172 1.53 -5.28 16.29
C ALA A 172 0.43 -6.00 15.52
N TYR A 173 0.77 -6.84 14.56
CA TYR A 173 -0.23 -7.58 13.80
C TYR A 173 -0.83 -8.73 14.59
N LEU A 174 -0.18 -9.15 15.67
CA LEU A 174 -0.68 -10.19 16.57
C LEU A 174 -1.50 -9.60 17.73
N ALA A 175 -1.42 -8.28 17.97
CA ALA A 175 -2.20 -7.64 19.01
C ALA A 175 -3.67 -7.60 18.61
N PRO A 176 -4.61 -8.06 19.46
CA PRO A 176 -6.02 -7.90 19.20
C PRO A 176 -6.35 -6.41 19.12
N ASP A 177 -7.14 -6.02 18.13
CA ASP A 177 -7.63 -4.65 18.02
C ASP A 177 -8.51 -4.34 19.25
N PRO A 178 -8.20 -3.29 20.04
CA PRO A 178 -9.03 -2.92 21.18
C PRO A 178 -10.46 -2.54 20.79
N ALA A 179 -10.72 -2.22 19.52
CA ALA A 179 -12.04 -1.90 18.99
C ALA A 179 -12.73 -3.12 18.31
N ALA A 180 -12.06 -4.27 18.19
CA ALA A 180 -12.70 -5.46 17.65
C ALA A 180 -13.74 -6.02 18.63
N ALA A 181 -14.96 -6.25 18.13
CA ALA A 181 -15.98 -6.92 18.91
C ALA A 181 -15.58 -8.38 19.15
N PHE A 182 -15.51 -8.80 20.41
CA PHE A 182 -15.40 -10.22 20.73
C PHE A 182 -16.71 -10.91 20.34
N PRO A 183 -16.67 -12.10 19.69
CA PRO A 183 -17.88 -12.88 19.51
C PRO A 183 -18.49 -13.15 20.89
N GLU A 184 -19.79 -12.91 21.02
CA GLU A 184 -20.53 -13.19 22.24
C GLU A 184 -20.30 -14.67 22.60
N ARG A 185 -19.83 -14.92 23.83
CA ARG A 185 -19.68 -16.27 24.34
C ARG A 185 -21.07 -16.88 24.43
N VAL A 186 -21.43 -17.69 23.46
CA VAL A 186 -22.68 -18.44 23.48
C VAL A 186 -22.51 -19.60 24.47
N ASP A 187 -22.96 -19.41 25.71
CA ASP A 187 -22.92 -20.44 26.75
C ASP A 187 -23.90 -21.59 26.49
N THR A 188 -24.83 -21.42 25.55
CA THR A 188 -25.86 -22.41 25.21
C THR A 188 -25.88 -22.71 23.72
N PHE A 189 -25.34 -23.87 23.34
CA PHE A 189 -25.48 -24.40 21.99
C PHE A 189 -26.95 -24.76 21.70
N THR A 190 -27.65 -23.91 20.94
CA THR A 190 -29.01 -24.17 20.45
C THR A 190 -28.93 -24.91 19.11
N GLY A 191 -28.51 -26.16 19.17
CA GLY A 191 -28.54 -27.09 18.05
C GLY A 191 -28.98 -28.48 18.53
N PRO A 192 -29.36 -29.39 17.61
CA PRO A 192 -29.57 -30.78 18.00
C PRO A 192 -28.32 -31.28 18.71
N ARG A 193 -28.51 -31.91 19.87
CA ARG A 193 -27.42 -32.35 20.75
C ARG A 193 -26.41 -33.15 19.92
N PRO A 194 -25.13 -32.73 19.87
CA PRO A 194 -24.14 -33.44 19.08
C PRO A 194 -24.01 -34.86 19.61
N GLU A 195 -24.05 -35.85 18.70
CA GLU A 195 -23.74 -37.24 19.01
C GLU A 195 -22.38 -37.32 19.70
N PRO A 196 -22.18 -38.22 20.69
CA PRO A 196 -20.94 -38.28 21.44
C PRO A 196 -19.77 -38.60 20.50
N GLN A 197 -18.91 -37.60 20.29
CA GLN A 197 -17.76 -37.72 19.38
C GLN A 197 -16.55 -38.39 20.06
N SER A 198 -16.66 -38.72 21.36
CA SER A 198 -15.61 -39.37 22.13
C SER A 198 -16.19 -40.43 23.09
N ALA A 199 -15.39 -41.46 23.38
CA ALA A 199 -15.78 -42.53 24.32
C ALA A 199 -16.06 -42.00 25.74
N THR A 200 -15.33 -40.96 26.14
CA THR A 200 -15.54 -40.26 27.42
C THR A 200 -16.88 -39.54 27.49
N ASP A 201 -17.33 -38.93 26.39
CA ASP A 201 -18.64 -38.27 26.34
C ASP A 201 -19.79 -39.27 26.36
N PHE A 202 -19.62 -40.45 25.73
CA PHE A 202 -20.61 -41.53 25.78
C PHE A 202 -20.83 -42.07 27.20
N VAL A 203 -19.75 -42.32 27.96
CA VAL A 203 -19.84 -42.79 29.35
C VAL A 203 -20.53 -41.75 30.24
N ARG A 204 -20.24 -40.46 30.04
CA ARG A 204 -20.88 -39.37 30.77
C ARG A 204 -22.38 -39.30 30.46
N ASP A 205 -22.78 -39.53 29.21
CA ASP A 205 -24.18 -39.57 28.81
C ASP A 205 -24.93 -40.79 29.35
N GLN A 206 -24.30 -41.98 29.39
CA GLN A 206 -24.86 -43.17 30.02
C GLN A 206 -25.14 -42.95 31.51
N ASN A 207 -24.23 -42.28 32.22
CA ASN A 207 -24.40 -41.97 33.64
C ASN A 207 -25.49 -40.91 33.90
N ALA A 208 -25.75 -40.00 32.96
CA ALA A 208 -26.78 -38.97 33.09
C ALA A 208 -28.21 -39.48 32.80
N ARG A 209 -28.36 -40.71 32.26
CA ARG A 209 -29.64 -41.32 31.90
C ARG A 209 -30.19 -42.29 32.97
N GLN A 210 -29.43 -42.59 34.02
CA GLN A 210 -29.90 -43.34 35.19
C GLN A 210 -30.42 -42.41 36.27
#